data_AF-A0A401MAE6-F1
#
_entry.id   AF-A0A401MAE6-F1
#
_cell.length_a   1.000
_cell.length_b   1.000
_cell.length_c   1.000
_cell.angle_alpha   90.00
_cell.angle_beta   90.00
_cell.angle_gamma   90.00
#
_symmetry.space_group_name_H-M   'P 1'
#
loop_
_entity.id
_entity.type
_entity.pdbx_description
1 polymer ?
#
loop_
_entity_poly.entity_id
_entity_poly.type
_entity_poly.pdbx_seq_one_letter_code
_entity_poly.pdbx_strand_id
1 'polypeptide(L)'
;MVGVGIFMVLIALWLGGMGLADQKALWWRFQARRFSDPEANEPSETGYRARRFLLLSLALVILVIAVVWFTQIDYLQSGGVRD
;
A
#
# COMPACT_ATOMS: atom_id res chain seq x y z
N MET A 1 20.19 -7.61 -5.03
CA MET A 1 18.76 -7.85 -5.37
C MET A 1 17.85 -7.88 -4.14
N VAL A 2 18.33 -8.29 -2.96
CA VAL A 2 17.58 -8.23 -1.68
C VAL A 2 17.00 -6.84 -1.36
N GLY A 3 17.74 -5.77 -1.63
CA GLY A 3 17.28 -4.39 -1.37
C GLY A 3 15.96 -4.02 -2.06
N VAL A 4 15.69 -4.56 -3.25
CA VAL A 4 14.41 -4.33 -3.96
C VAL A 4 13.25 -4.99 -3.22
N GLY A 5 13.43 -6.23 -2.75
CA GLY A 5 12.42 -6.94 -1.97
C GLY A 5 12.11 -6.22 -0.65
N ILE A 6 13.14 -5.74 0.05
CA ILE A 6 12.97 -4.96 1.28
C ILE A 6 12.19 -3.67 1.00
N PHE A 7 12.55 -2.95 -0.07
CA PHE A 7 11.84 -1.74 -0.47
C PHE A 7 10.35 -2.00 -0.77
N MET A 8 10.04 -3.09 -1.49
CA MET A 8 8.66 -3.48 -1.76
C MET A 8 7.87 -3.77 -0.48
N VAL A 9 8.46 -4.47 0.49
CA VAL A 9 7.83 -4.72 1.79
C VAL A 9 7.55 -3.40 2.52
N LEU A 10 8.51 -2.47 2.56
CA LEU A 10 8.31 -1.17 3.20
C LEU A 10 7.18 -0.37 2.55
N ILE A 11 7.09 -0.37 1.21
CA ILE A 11 6.00 0.28 0.48
C ILE A 11 4.66 -0.38 0.78
N ALA A 12 4.59 -1.72 0.80
CA ALA A 12 3.37 -2.45 1.13
C ALA A 12 2.89 -2.13 2.55
N LEU A 13 3.80 -2.09 3.52
CA LEU A 13 3.49 -1.70 4.91
C LEU A 13 3.00 -0.26 4.99
N TRP A 14 3.64 0.67 4.27
CA TRP A 14 3.22 2.06 4.24
C TRP A 14 1.82 2.22 3.64
N LEU A 15 1.54 1.60 2.50
CA LEU A 15 0.22 1.63 1.86
C LEU A 15 -0.85 0.97 2.73
N GLY A 16 -0.53 -0.18 3.34
CA GLY A 16 -1.41 -0.89 4.25
C GLY A 16 -1.75 -0.05 5.47
N GLY A 17 -0.74 0.56 6.10
CA GLY A 17 -0.93 1.50 7.19
C GLY A 17 -1.80 2.69 6.81
N MET A 18 -1.55 3.28 5.63
CA MET A 18 -2.38 4.36 5.10
C MET A 18 -3.81 3.93 4.80
N GLY A 19 -4.04 2.69 4.35
CA GLY A 19 -5.38 2.14 4.11
C GLY A 19 -6.15 1.81 5.39
N LEU A 20 -5.45 1.45 6.47
CA LEU A 20 -6.06 1.18 7.78
C LEU A 20 -6.31 2.44 8.62
N ALA A 21 -5.59 3.52 8.33
CA ALA A 21 -5.80 4.81 8.99
C ALA A 21 -7.18 5.40 8.68
N ASP A 22 -7.66 6.28 9.56
CA ASP A 22 -8.89 7.02 9.38
C ASP A 22 -8.77 7.96 8.16
N GLN A 23 -9.43 7.58 7.07
CA GLN A 23 -9.39 8.31 5.80
C GLN A 23 -10.00 9.71 5.91
N LYS A 24 -11.00 9.89 6.77
CA LYS A 24 -11.65 11.18 7.00
C LYS A 24 -10.71 12.10 7.75
N ALA A 25 -10.09 11.60 8.83
CA ALA A 25 -9.07 12.36 9.56
C ALA A 25 -7.88 12.74 8.67
N LEU A 26 -7.40 11.81 7.83
CA LEU A 26 -6.33 12.08 6.87
C LEU A 26 -6.72 13.16 5.85
N TRP A 27 -7.96 13.13 5.35
CA TRP A 27 -8.45 14.14 4.43
C TRP A 27 -8.50 15.52 5.10
N TRP A 28 -9.05 15.63 6.31
CA TRP A 28 -9.09 16.89 7.06
C TRP A 28 -7.70 17.43 7.41
N ARG A 29 -6.75 16.54 7.69
CA ARG A 29 -5.38 16.93 8.05
C ARG A 29 -4.57 17.44 6.86
N PHE A 30 -4.73 16.83 5.68
CA PHE A 30 -3.84 17.08 4.53
C PHE A 30 -4.53 17.71 3.33
N GLN A 31 -5.74 17.29 2.97
CA GLN A 31 -6.40 17.72 1.74
C GLN A 31 -7.37 18.89 1.93
N ALA A 32 -8.06 18.97 3.07
CA ALA A 32 -9.03 20.03 3.35
C ALA A 32 -8.43 21.45 3.15
N ARG A 33 -7.17 21.63 3.56
CA ARG A 33 -6.43 22.90 3.46
C ARG A 33 -6.23 23.39 2.02
N ARG A 34 -6.44 22.54 1.01
CA ARG A 34 -6.32 22.90 -0.40
C ARG A 34 -7.58 23.59 -0.95
N PHE A 35 -8.71 23.46 -0.28
CA PHE A 35 -9.99 23.97 -0.73
C PHE A 35 -10.39 25.21 0.06
N SER A 36 -10.99 26.21 -0.61
CA SER A 36 -11.53 27.41 0.04
C SER A 36 -12.76 27.08 0.89
N ASP A 37 -13.57 26.11 0.44
CA ASP A 37 -14.66 25.48 1.20
C ASP A 37 -14.39 23.97 1.28
N PRO A 38 -13.87 23.48 2.42
CA PRO A 38 -13.61 22.07 2.61
C PRO A 38 -14.87 21.24 2.77
N GLU A 39 -15.89 21.74 3.47
CA GLU A 39 -17.09 20.96 3.81
C GLU A 39 -17.87 20.55 2.55
N ALA A 40 -17.95 21.46 1.58
CA ALA A 40 -18.58 21.17 0.28
C ALA A 40 -17.80 20.16 -0.58
N ASN A 41 -16.51 19.96 -0.31
CA ASN A 41 -15.61 19.09 -1.08
C ASN A 41 -15.22 17.80 -0.33
N GLU A 42 -15.83 17.53 0.83
CA GLU A 42 -15.59 16.30 1.57
C GLU A 42 -16.02 15.09 0.71
N PRO A 43 -15.14 14.10 0.51
CA PRO A 43 -15.51 12.85 -0.12
C PRO A 43 -16.67 12.17 0.59
N SER A 44 -17.56 11.55 -0.17
CA SER A 44 -18.61 10.70 0.41
C SER A 44 -18.03 9.52 1.19
N GLU A 45 -18.83 8.92 2.08
CA GLU A 45 -18.43 7.72 2.82
C GLU A 45 -17.98 6.58 1.89
N THR A 46 -18.69 6.39 0.78
CA THR A 46 -18.32 5.43 -0.27
C THR A 46 -16.97 5.77 -0.89
N GLY A 47 -16.66 7.05 -1.10
CA GLY A 47 -15.36 7.52 -1.56
C GLY A 47 -14.22 7.16 -0.59
N TYR A 48 -14.44 7.35 0.72
CA TYR A 48 -13.48 6.94 1.74
C TYR A 48 -13.28 5.43 1.78
N ARG A 49 -14.36 4.64 1.68
CA ARG A 49 -14.28 3.18 1.63
C ARG A 49 -13.55 2.71 0.36
N ALA A 50 -13.86 3.27 -0.80
CA ALA A 50 -13.19 2.96 -2.06
C ALA A 50 -11.69 3.24 -1.99
N ARG A 51 -11.29 4.38 -1.41
CA ARG A 51 -9.88 4.71 -1.20
C ARG A 51 -9.18 3.72 -0.28
N ARG A 52 -9.82 3.36 0.85
CA ARG A 52 -9.31 2.33 1.76
C ARG A 52 -9.12 1.00 1.04
N PHE A 53 -10.12 0.53 0.30
CA PHE A 53 -10.02 -0.72 -0.46
C PHE A 53 -8.90 -0.68 -1.49
N LEU A 54 -8.74 0.44 -2.20
CA LEU A 54 -7.67 0.61 -3.18
C LEU A 54 -6.27 0.59 -2.54
N LEU A 55 -6.08 1.27 -1.41
CA LEU A 55 -4.81 1.24 -0.69
C LEU A 55 -4.47 -0.17 -0.17
N LEU A 56 -5.45 -0.87 0.40
CA LEU A 56 -5.26 -2.21 0.92
C LEU A 56 -5.03 -3.25 -0.19
N SER A 57 -5.72 -3.13 -1.32
CA SER A 57 -5.51 -4.02 -2.46
C SER A 57 -4.13 -3.82 -3.08
N LEU A 58 -3.68 -2.57 -3.23
CA LEU A 58 -2.33 -2.26 -3.70
C LEU A 58 -1.26 -2.78 -2.73
N ALA A 59 -1.46 -2.59 -1.42
CA ALA A 59 -0.56 -3.12 -0.40
C ALA A 59 -0.44 -4.65 -0.50
N LEU A 60 -1.57 -5.35 -0.67
CA LEU A 60 -1.60 -6.80 -0.82
C LEU A 60 -0.88 -7.26 -2.09
N VAL A 61 -1.13 -6.61 -3.23
CA VAL A 61 -0.47 -6.94 -4.50
C VAL A 61 1.05 -6.78 -4.39
N ILE A 62 1.51 -5.66 -3.83
CA ILE A 62 2.95 -5.42 -3.67
C ILE A 62 3.57 -6.42 -2.69
N LEU A 63 2.87 -6.77 -1.61
CA LEU A 63 3.34 -7.78 -0.67
C LEU A 63 3.49 -9.15 -1.35
N VAL A 64 2.52 -9.57 -2.17
CA VAL A 64 2.61 -10.82 -2.94
C VAL A 64 3.80 -10.79 -3.90
N ILE A 65 4.02 -9.69 -4.62
CA ILE A 65 5.17 -9.52 -5.50
C ILE A 65 6.48 -9.61 -4.72
N ALA A 66 6.56 -8.99 -3.53
CA ALA A 66 7.74 -9.06 -2.68
C ALA A 66 8.04 -10.49 -2.22
N VAL A 67 7.01 -11.25 -1.82
CA VAL A 67 7.16 -12.66 -1.45
C VAL A 67 7.69 -13.47 -2.63
N VAL A 68 7.10 -13.31 -3.82
CA VAL A 68 7.58 -13.98 -5.04
C VAL A 68 9.03 -13.59 -5.35
N TRP A 69 9.40 -12.33 -5.16
CA TRP A 69 10.77 -11.86 -5.39
C TRP A 69 11.78 -12.56 -4.47
N PHE A 70 11.47 -12.70 -3.18
CA PHE A 70 12.34 -13.40 -2.23
C PHE A 70 12.45 -14.89 -2.54
N THR A 71 11.34 -15.56 -2.86
CA THR A 71 11.39 -17.00 -3.18
C THR A 71 12.20 -17.28 -4.45
N GLN A 72 12.15 -16.39 -5.45
CA GLN A 72 12.99 -16.50 -6.65
C GLN A 72 14.47 -16.27 -6.35
N ILE A 73 14.82 -15.29 -5.50
CA ILE A 73 16.22 -15.07 -5.07
C ILE A 73 16.74 -16.31 -4.34
N ASP A 74 15.98 -16.84 -3.38
CA ASP A 74 16.38 -18.01 -2.61
C ASP A 74 16.56 -19.24 -3.51
N TYR A 75 15.67 -19.44 -4.49
CA TYR A 75 15.77 -20.51 -5.49
C TYR A 75 17.03 -20.41 -6.36
N LEU A 76 17.38 -19.20 -6.81
CA LEU A 76 18.59 -18.97 -7.60
C LEU A 76 19.86 -19.16 -6.75
N GLN A 77 19.82 -18.78 -5.47
CA GLN A 77 20.94 -18.96 -4.54
C GLN A 77 21.15 -20.42 -4.11
N SER A 78 20.09 -21.22 -4.05
CA SER A 78 20.17 -22.65 -3.72
C SER A 78 20.62 -23.54 -4.89
N GLY A 79 20.89 -22.96 -6.07
CA GLY A 79 21.33 -23.70 -7.25
C GLY A 79 20.22 -24.42 -8.01
N GLY A 80 18.95 -24.06 -7.75
CA GLY A 80 17.79 -24.60 -8.45
C GLY A 80 17.62 -26.11 -8.25
N VAL A 81 17.65 -26.58 -7.00
CA VAL A 81 17.40 -27.99 -6.67
C VAL A 81 15.97 -28.33 -7.08
N ARG A 82 15.89 -29.02 -8.23
CA ARG A 82 14.79 -29.88 -8.63
C ARG A 82 14.95 -31.17 -7.86
N ASP A 83 13.99 -31.46 -6.99
CA ASP A 83 13.69 -32.85 -6.65
C ASP A 83 13.09 -33.55 -7.88
#